data_AF-A0A7C1ITG9-F1
#
_entry.id   AF-A0A7C1ITG9-F1
#
_cell.length_a   1.000
_cell.length_b   1.000
_cell.length_c   1.000
_cell.angle_alpha   90.00
_cell.angle_beta   90.00
_cell.angle_gamma   90.00
#
_symmetry.space_group_name_H-M   'P 1'
#
loop_
_entity.id
_entity.type
_entity.pdbx_description
1 polymer ?
#
loop_
_entity_poly.entity_id
_entity_poly.type
_entity_poly.pdbx_seq_one_letter_code
_entity_poly.pdbx_strand_id
1 'polypeptide(L)'
;MKKVILNKKFIPRYGYFWIFSNEISGKLSEFEMGELVKVYLNNGKFYCIGYINPRSLIAIRIISFTDTEINKDFLKKKIKNAIDYRKQLGYFYSDACRIFFSESDYLPGLVIDKYKNYLVIQTLTAGIEKLFPIIKEAIIELLKPKAIILKNDSNFRAYEGLEQYIKIDYGRCENLQIISEQGVKYYVDLLEGQKTGFFLDQKINRIYLRE
;
A
#
# COMPACT_ATOMS: atom_id res chain seq x y z
N MET A 1 -12.32 -11.27 13.81
CA MET A 1 -12.59 -10.95 12.40
C MET A 1 -13.93 -11.57 12.01
N LYS A 2 -14.83 -10.81 11.38
CA LYS A 2 -16.10 -11.36 10.87
C LYS A 2 -15.86 -12.32 9.69
N LYS A 3 -16.83 -13.19 9.43
CA LYS A 3 -16.80 -14.19 8.35
C LYS A 3 -17.50 -13.66 7.10
N VAL A 4 -16.88 -13.83 5.94
CA VAL A 4 -17.50 -13.63 4.62
C VAL A 4 -17.54 -14.96 3.88
N ILE A 5 -18.65 -15.24 3.20
CA ILE A 5 -18.83 -16.43 2.37
C ILE A 5 -18.92 -16.01 0.90
N LEU A 6 -18.15 -16.70 0.05
CA LEU A 6 -18.20 -16.52 -1.40
C LEU A 6 -19.35 -17.31 -2.00
N ASN A 7 -19.93 -16.79 -3.08
CA ASN A 7 -21.04 -17.44 -3.75
C ASN A 7 -20.61 -18.77 -4.43
N LYS A 8 -21.58 -19.60 -4.81
CA LYS A 8 -21.34 -20.91 -5.44
C LYS A 8 -20.63 -20.84 -6.79
N LYS A 9 -20.68 -19.70 -7.48
CA LYS A 9 -20.08 -19.49 -8.80
C LYS A 9 -18.64 -18.99 -8.72
N PHE A 10 -18.15 -18.63 -7.54
CA PHE A 10 -16.78 -18.14 -7.35
C PHE A 10 -15.77 -19.24 -7.69
N ILE A 11 -14.85 -18.91 -8.59
CA ILE A 11 -13.74 -19.77 -8.98
C ILE A 11 -12.47 -19.19 -8.35
N PRO A 12 -11.77 -19.94 -7.48
CA PRO A 12 -10.48 -19.50 -6.94
C PRO A 12 -9.48 -19.18 -8.03
N ARG A 13 -8.85 -18.00 -7.93
CA ARG A 13 -7.83 -17.54 -8.88
C ARG A 13 -6.49 -17.41 -8.15
N TYR A 14 -5.43 -18.00 -8.71
CA TYR A 14 -4.07 -17.85 -8.17
C TYR A 14 -3.49 -16.49 -8.53
N GLY A 15 -2.85 -15.81 -7.57
CA GLY A 15 -2.23 -14.50 -7.78
C GLY A 15 -3.19 -13.31 -7.84
N TYR A 16 -4.49 -13.53 -7.63
CA TYR A 16 -5.48 -12.45 -7.57
C TYR A 16 -5.69 -11.99 -6.14
N PHE A 17 -5.56 -10.69 -5.90
CA PHE A 17 -5.70 -10.08 -4.58
C PHE A 17 -7.05 -9.43 -4.33
N TRP A 18 -8.01 -9.64 -5.23
CA TRP A 18 -9.30 -8.94 -5.23
C TRP A 18 -10.46 -9.92 -5.30
N ILE A 19 -11.50 -9.61 -4.54
CA ILE A 19 -12.80 -10.28 -4.59
C ILE A 19 -13.85 -9.20 -4.83
N PHE A 20 -14.64 -9.38 -5.87
CA PHE A 20 -15.64 -8.41 -6.29
C PHE A 20 -16.94 -8.53 -5.47
N SER A 21 -17.68 -7.44 -5.37
CA SER A 21 -18.93 -7.38 -4.59
C SER A 21 -19.95 -8.44 -5.02
N ASN A 22 -20.04 -8.73 -6.31
CA ASN A 22 -20.92 -9.76 -6.89
C ASN A 22 -20.46 -11.20 -6.62
N GLU A 23 -19.25 -11.41 -6.10
CA GLU A 23 -18.70 -12.73 -5.74
C GLU A 23 -19.05 -13.16 -4.31
N ILE A 24 -19.67 -12.29 -3.52
CA ILE A 24 -20.00 -12.49 -2.11
C ILE A 24 -21.49 -12.87 -1.98
N SER A 25 -21.82 -13.85 -1.14
CA SER A 25 -23.20 -14.33 -0.99
C SER A 25 -24.05 -13.57 0.03
N GLY A 26 -23.41 -12.84 0.96
CA GLY A 26 -24.07 -12.12 2.07
C GLY A 26 -24.27 -10.62 1.82
N LYS A 27 -24.93 -9.94 2.77
CA LYS A 27 -25.13 -8.49 2.72
C LYS A 27 -23.86 -7.75 3.13
N LEU A 28 -23.28 -7.01 2.19
CA LEU A 28 -22.07 -6.20 2.45
C LEU A 28 -22.31 -5.08 3.48
N SER A 29 -23.56 -4.63 3.65
CA SER A 29 -23.94 -3.57 4.60
C SER A 29 -23.67 -3.92 6.07
N GLU A 30 -23.39 -5.19 6.40
CA GLU A 30 -23.09 -5.65 7.77
C GLU A 30 -21.62 -5.40 8.19
N PHE A 31 -20.79 -4.96 7.25
CA PHE A 31 -19.37 -4.74 7.47
C PHE A 31 -19.03 -3.26 7.51
N GLU A 32 -18.01 -2.93 8.28
CA GLU A 32 -17.47 -1.58 8.24
C GLU A 32 -16.42 -1.43 7.14
N MET A 33 -16.31 -0.22 6.63
CA MET A 33 -15.30 0.16 5.66
C MET A 33 -13.88 -0.08 6.23
N GLY A 34 -13.08 -0.89 5.55
CA GLY A 34 -11.73 -1.29 5.97
C GLY A 34 -11.67 -2.36 7.08
N GLU A 35 -12.79 -3.00 7.43
CA GLU A 35 -12.81 -4.06 8.46
C GLU A 35 -12.06 -5.31 8.00
N LEU A 36 -11.29 -5.94 8.90
CA LEU A 36 -10.64 -7.22 8.62
C LEU A 36 -11.63 -8.40 8.68
N VAL A 37 -11.66 -9.20 7.61
CA VAL A 37 -12.56 -10.33 7.45
C VAL A 37 -11.81 -11.61 7.09
N LYS A 38 -12.35 -12.75 7.54
CA LYS A 38 -11.96 -14.08 7.06
C LYS A 38 -12.93 -14.50 5.96
N VAL A 39 -12.39 -14.91 4.82
CA VAL A 39 -13.17 -15.30 3.64
C VAL A 39 -13.17 -16.81 3.52
N TYR A 40 -14.34 -17.37 3.25
CA TYR A 40 -14.55 -18.81 3.09
C TYR A 40 -15.25 -19.09 1.76
N LEU A 41 -14.89 -20.21 1.14
CA LEU A 41 -15.62 -20.77 0.00
C LEU A 41 -17.02 -21.24 0.46
N ASN A 42 -17.95 -21.38 -0.49
CA ASN A 42 -19.31 -21.84 -0.18
C ASN A 42 -19.36 -23.23 0.48
N ASN A 43 -18.33 -24.07 0.32
CA ASN A 43 -18.20 -25.37 0.97
C ASN A 43 -17.63 -25.28 2.41
N GLY A 44 -17.44 -24.07 2.94
CA GLY A 44 -16.93 -23.83 4.29
C GLY A 44 -15.40 -23.84 4.43
N LYS A 45 -14.65 -24.13 3.36
CA LYS A 45 -13.18 -24.10 3.39
C LYS A 45 -12.67 -22.66 3.50
N PHE A 46 -11.73 -22.42 4.39
CA PHE A 46 -11.02 -21.13 4.48
C PHE A 46 -10.33 -20.82 3.15
N TYR A 47 -10.46 -19.57 2.70
CA TYR A 47 -9.86 -19.10 1.46
C TYR A 47 -8.75 -18.08 1.71
N CYS A 48 -9.06 -16.99 2.41
CA CYS A 48 -8.09 -15.92 2.65
C CYS A 48 -8.52 -14.98 3.79
N ILE A 49 -7.65 -14.05 4.14
CA ILE A 49 -7.92 -12.88 4.97
C ILE A 49 -7.74 -11.64 4.12
N GLY A 50 -8.67 -10.71 4.24
CA GLY A 50 -8.63 -9.41 3.57
C GLY A 50 -9.26 -8.33 4.43
N TYR A 51 -9.22 -7.11 3.95
CA TYR A 51 -10.08 -6.05 4.46
C TYR A 51 -11.22 -5.79 3.45
N ILE A 52 -12.40 -5.47 3.98
CA ILE A 52 -13.62 -5.29 3.20
C ILE A 52 -13.98 -3.81 3.07
N ASN A 53 -14.47 -3.39 1.90
CA ASN A 53 -15.13 -2.13 1.68
C ASN A 53 -16.50 -2.37 1.01
N PRO A 54 -17.61 -2.24 1.77
CA PRO A 54 -18.96 -2.48 1.24
C PRO A 54 -19.36 -1.59 0.07
N ARG A 55 -18.69 -0.45 -0.11
CA ARG A 55 -19.02 0.57 -1.12
C ARG A 55 -18.19 0.43 -2.39
N SER A 56 -17.20 -0.47 -2.41
CA SER A 56 -16.29 -0.65 -3.53
C SER A 56 -16.70 -1.86 -4.38
N LEU A 57 -16.52 -1.75 -5.71
CA LEU A 57 -16.66 -2.89 -6.61
C LEU A 57 -15.65 -4.00 -6.26
N ILE A 58 -14.42 -3.61 -5.92
CA ILE A 58 -13.43 -4.50 -5.29
C ILE A 58 -13.74 -4.54 -3.80
N ALA A 59 -14.71 -5.37 -3.44
CA ALA A 59 -15.25 -5.43 -2.10
C ALA A 59 -14.23 -5.92 -1.09
N ILE A 60 -13.38 -6.90 -1.42
CA ILE A 60 -12.32 -7.39 -0.52
C ILE A 60 -10.99 -7.34 -1.22
N ARG A 61 -9.99 -6.79 -0.52
CA ARG A 61 -8.59 -6.87 -0.91
C ARG A 61 -7.84 -7.78 0.04
N ILE A 62 -7.23 -8.81 -0.53
CA ILE A 62 -6.60 -9.92 0.19
C ILE A 62 -5.24 -9.48 0.72
N ILE A 63 -4.96 -9.80 1.98
CA ILE A 63 -3.66 -9.56 2.62
C ILE A 63 -2.97 -10.85 3.06
N SER A 64 -3.71 -11.96 3.20
CA SER A 64 -3.15 -13.28 3.50
C SER A 64 -3.94 -14.40 2.84
N PHE A 65 -3.25 -15.40 2.30
CA PHE A 65 -3.85 -16.68 1.88
C PHE A 65 -3.74 -17.76 2.96
N THR A 66 -3.16 -17.44 4.11
CA THR A 66 -3.08 -18.32 5.29
C THR A 66 -3.95 -17.77 6.40
N ASP A 67 -4.55 -18.68 7.19
CA ASP A 67 -5.32 -18.29 8.37
C ASP A 67 -4.34 -17.89 9.49
N THR A 68 -4.07 -16.59 9.59
CA THR A 68 -3.09 -16.01 10.51
C THR A 68 -3.63 -14.74 11.12
N GLU A 69 -3.07 -14.33 12.25
CA GLU A 69 -3.45 -13.07 12.86
C GLU A 69 -2.78 -11.89 12.15
N ILE A 70 -3.56 -10.85 11.85
CA ILE A 70 -3.07 -9.63 11.21
C ILE A 70 -2.70 -8.64 12.31
N ASN A 71 -1.52 -8.83 12.89
CA ASN A 71 -0.98 -8.03 13.98
C ASN A 71 0.26 -7.23 13.53
N LYS A 72 0.91 -6.53 14.47
CA LYS A 72 2.10 -5.70 14.21
C LYS A 72 3.23 -6.50 13.58
N ASP A 73 3.50 -7.71 14.07
CA ASP A 73 4.59 -8.55 13.56
C ASP A 73 4.32 -9.04 12.14
N PHE A 74 3.07 -9.40 11.83
CA PHE A 74 2.65 -9.76 10.48
C PHE A 74 2.89 -8.61 9.50
N LEU A 75 2.45 -7.40 9.85
CA LEU A 75 2.62 -6.21 9.00
C LEU A 75 4.10 -5.84 8.86
N LYS A 76 4.85 -5.82 9.97
CA LYS A 76 6.29 -5.57 9.97
C LYS A 76 7.05 -6.55 9.10
N LYS A 77 6.70 -7.84 9.14
CA LYS A 77 7.32 -8.86 8.28
C LYS A 77 7.09 -8.57 6.79
N LYS A 78 5.87 -8.17 6.40
CA LYS A 78 5.58 -7.78 5.00
C LYS A 78 6.40 -6.58 4.55
N ILE A 79 6.42 -5.51 5.35
CA ILE A 79 7.22 -4.30 5.07
C ILE A 79 8.70 -4.65 4.97
N LYS A 80 9.23 -5.44 5.92
CA LYS A 80 10.62 -5.87 5.92
C LYS A 80 10.98 -6.67 4.67
N ASN A 81 10.14 -7.63 4.28
CA ASN A 81 10.38 -8.43 3.08
C ASN A 81 10.45 -7.55 1.81
N ALA A 82 9.55 -6.58 1.67
CA ALA A 82 9.56 -5.64 0.56
C ALA A 82 10.84 -4.78 0.54
N ILE A 83 11.27 -4.28 1.70
CA ILE A 83 12.51 -3.52 1.86
C ILE A 83 13.73 -4.37 1.50
N ASP A 84 13.82 -5.58 2.03
CA ASP A 84 14.96 -6.48 1.81
C ASP A 84 15.07 -6.85 0.33
N TYR A 85 13.94 -7.10 -0.34
CA TYR A 85 13.90 -7.33 -1.78
C TYR A 85 14.49 -6.14 -2.57
N ARG A 86 14.11 -4.89 -2.23
CA ARG A 86 14.67 -3.70 -2.89
C ARG A 86 16.14 -3.48 -2.56
N LYS A 87 16.59 -3.83 -1.36
CA LYS A 87 18.02 -3.79 -1.00
C LYS A 87 18.83 -4.77 -1.85
N GLN A 88 18.34 -6.00 -2.03
CA GLN A 88 18.98 -7.01 -2.87
C GLN A 88 19.09 -6.56 -4.34
N LEU A 89 18.07 -5.86 -4.85
CA LEU A 89 18.09 -5.26 -6.19
C LEU A 89 18.95 -3.99 -6.30
N GLY A 90 19.58 -3.52 -5.21
CA GLY A 90 20.41 -2.32 -5.19
C GLY A 90 19.63 -1.00 -5.25
N TYR A 91 18.31 -1.01 -5.05
CA TYR A 91 17.48 0.21 -5.15
C TYR A 91 17.82 1.22 -4.06
N PHE A 92 18.38 0.76 -2.93
CA PHE A 92 18.80 1.61 -1.83
C PHE A 92 20.09 2.40 -2.10
N TYR A 93 20.82 2.11 -3.18
CA TYR A 93 21.93 2.95 -3.66
C TYR A 93 21.45 4.20 -4.41
N SER A 94 20.16 4.25 -4.76
CA SER A 94 19.52 5.39 -5.39
C SER A 94 19.08 6.41 -4.34
N ASP A 95 19.21 7.71 -4.64
CA ASP A 95 18.66 8.76 -3.79
C ASP A 95 17.14 8.66 -3.69
N ALA A 96 16.46 8.15 -4.72
CA ALA A 96 15.03 7.90 -4.67
C ALA A 96 14.64 6.55 -5.27
N CYS A 97 13.68 5.87 -4.65
CA CYS A 97 13.15 4.60 -5.13
C CYS A 97 11.81 4.25 -4.48
N ARG A 98 11.01 3.42 -5.17
CA ARG A 98 9.82 2.81 -4.59
C ARG A 98 10.22 1.60 -3.77
N ILE A 99 9.86 1.60 -2.48
CA ILE A 99 10.21 0.51 -1.55
C ILE A 99 9.01 -0.39 -1.23
N PHE A 100 7.79 0.05 -1.49
CA PHE A 100 6.57 -0.75 -1.34
C PHE A 100 5.53 -0.36 -2.39
N PHE A 101 4.92 -1.36 -3.04
CA PHE A 101 3.99 -1.18 -4.16
C PHE A 101 2.77 -2.10 -4.07
N SER A 102 1.84 -1.73 -3.20
CA SER A 102 0.46 -2.21 -3.19
C SER A 102 0.34 -3.75 -3.16
N GLU A 103 -0.52 -4.33 -4.00
CA GLU A 103 -0.77 -5.76 -4.13
C GLU A 103 0.52 -6.54 -4.43
N SER A 104 1.46 -5.95 -5.19
CA SER A 104 2.73 -6.60 -5.54
C SER A 104 3.59 -6.91 -4.32
N ASP A 105 3.39 -6.15 -3.23
CA ASP A 105 4.04 -6.38 -1.94
C ASP A 105 3.07 -6.86 -0.86
N TYR A 106 1.91 -7.37 -1.28
CA TYR A 106 0.93 -8.05 -0.43
C TYR A 106 0.27 -7.17 0.66
N LEU A 107 0.27 -5.84 0.49
CA LEU A 107 -0.61 -4.91 1.20
C LEU A 107 -1.30 -4.01 0.15
N PRO A 108 -2.38 -4.49 -0.48
CA PRO A 108 -3.12 -3.75 -1.50
C PRO A 108 -3.46 -2.35 -0.99
N GLY A 109 -3.21 -1.30 -1.77
CA GLY A 109 -3.46 0.09 -1.42
C GLY A 109 -2.34 0.82 -0.69
N LEU A 110 -1.26 0.16 -0.26
CA LEU A 110 -0.11 0.83 0.36
C LEU A 110 0.97 1.13 -0.67
N VAL A 111 1.38 2.39 -0.79
CA VAL A 111 2.54 2.78 -1.61
C VAL A 111 3.53 3.54 -0.75
N ILE A 112 4.82 3.20 -0.84
CA ILE A 112 5.88 3.88 -0.10
C ILE A 112 7.03 4.19 -1.06
N ASP A 113 7.27 5.47 -1.26
CA ASP A 113 8.41 6.00 -2.00
C ASP A 113 9.41 6.62 -1.03
N LYS A 114 10.68 6.29 -1.22
CA LYS A 114 11.81 6.80 -0.45
C LYS A 114 12.51 7.88 -1.24
N TYR A 115 12.78 9.01 -0.59
CA TYR A 115 13.58 10.13 -1.09
C TYR A 115 14.64 10.46 -0.05
N LYS A 116 15.86 9.95 -0.25
CA LYS A 116 16.98 9.98 0.70
C LYS A 116 16.52 9.42 2.05
N ASN A 117 16.37 10.29 3.05
CA ASN A 117 15.97 9.95 4.41
C ASN A 117 14.49 10.26 4.69
N TYR A 118 13.71 10.63 3.68
CA TYR A 118 12.28 10.94 3.77
C TYR A 118 11.46 9.85 3.10
N LEU A 119 10.25 9.65 3.60
CA LEU A 119 9.27 8.73 3.01
C LEU A 119 8.01 9.49 2.61
N VAL A 120 7.55 9.26 1.40
CA VAL A 120 6.23 9.69 0.93
C VAL A 120 5.36 8.45 0.79
N ILE A 121 4.24 8.45 1.49
CA ILE A 121 3.35 7.29 1.61
C ILE A 121 1.97 7.66 1.08
N GLN A 122 1.36 6.73 0.36
CA GLN A 122 -0.06 6.79 0.01
C GLN A 122 -0.77 5.59 0.61
N THR A 123 -1.93 5.85 1.20
CA THR A 123 -2.88 4.85 1.70
C THR A 123 -4.14 4.95 0.85
N LEU A 124 -4.22 4.14 -0.19
CA LEU A 124 -5.24 4.31 -1.23
C LEU A 124 -6.56 3.60 -0.92
N THR A 125 -6.61 2.80 0.15
CA THR A 125 -7.75 1.95 0.49
C THR A 125 -8.10 2.07 1.97
N ALA A 126 -9.38 1.88 2.31
CA ALA A 126 -9.83 2.11 3.68
C ALA A 126 -9.22 1.12 4.69
N GLY A 127 -8.92 -0.10 4.27
CA GLY A 127 -8.23 -1.06 5.14
C GLY A 127 -6.81 -0.64 5.45
N ILE A 128 -6.06 -0.13 4.47
CA ILE A 128 -4.71 0.38 4.72
C ILE A 128 -4.76 1.65 5.57
N GLU A 129 -5.72 2.55 5.35
CA GLU A 129 -5.93 3.73 6.21
C GLU A 129 -6.09 3.31 7.68
N LYS A 130 -6.96 2.33 7.96
CA LYS A 130 -7.18 1.80 9.31
C LYS A 130 -5.94 1.11 9.90
N LEU A 131 -5.18 0.38 9.08
CA LEU A 131 -3.97 -0.32 9.53
C LEU A 131 -2.74 0.59 9.60
N PHE A 132 -2.81 1.81 9.06
CA PHE A 132 -1.66 2.69 8.90
C PHE A 132 -0.93 3.03 10.21
N PRO A 133 -1.60 3.28 11.35
CA PRO A 133 -0.89 3.53 12.61
C PRO A 133 0.10 2.42 12.98
N ILE A 134 -0.29 1.15 12.81
CA ILE A 134 0.57 -0.01 13.10
C ILE A 134 1.68 -0.15 12.04
N ILE A 135 1.33 0.06 10.76
CA ILE A 135 2.28 0.04 9.64
C ILE A 135 3.37 1.12 9.84
N LYS A 136 2.97 2.32 10.25
CA LYS A 136 3.85 3.46 10.51
C LYS A 136 4.89 3.13 11.57
N GLU A 137 4.50 2.51 12.68
CA GLU A 137 5.45 2.07 13.71
C GLU A 137 6.51 1.13 13.15
N ALA A 138 6.10 0.14 12.35
CA ALA A 138 7.03 -0.78 11.70
C ALA A 138 7.98 -0.07 10.72
N ILE A 139 7.47 0.90 9.95
CA ILE A 139 8.27 1.72 9.02
C ILE A 139 9.32 2.53 9.78
N ILE A 140 8.93 3.21 10.87
CA ILE A 140 9.84 4.02 11.69
C ILE A 140 10.96 3.14 12.25
N GLU A 141 10.60 1.97 12.77
CA GLU A 141 11.57 1.02 13.33
C GLU A 141 12.58 0.52 12.28
N LEU A 142 12.09 0.14 11.10
CA LEU A 142 12.89 -0.49 10.05
C LEU A 142 13.77 0.49 9.26
N LEU A 143 13.30 1.73 9.05
CA LEU A 143 13.94 2.69 8.14
C LEU A 143 14.49 3.94 8.83
N LYS A 144 14.03 4.25 10.04
CA LYS A 144 14.43 5.45 10.81
C LYS A 144 14.43 6.74 9.97
N PRO A 145 13.31 7.07 9.29
CA PRO A 145 13.26 8.24 8.42
C PRO A 145 13.32 9.56 9.20
N LYS A 146 13.78 10.63 8.56
CA LYS A 146 13.69 12.00 9.08
C LYS A 146 12.26 12.54 9.10
N ALA A 147 11.46 12.17 8.09
CA ALA A 147 10.03 12.48 8.07
C ALA A 147 9.23 11.45 7.26
N ILE A 148 7.94 11.37 7.58
CA ILE A 148 6.94 10.65 6.79
C ILE A 148 5.87 11.66 6.35
N ILE A 149 5.66 11.73 5.05
CA ILE A 149 4.61 12.53 4.42
C ILE A 149 3.52 11.58 3.96
N LEU A 150 2.29 11.80 4.40
CA LEU A 150 1.12 11.16 3.82
C LEU A 150 0.61 12.03 2.68
N LYS A 151 0.72 11.52 1.45
CA LYS A 151 0.28 12.21 0.24
C LYS A 151 -0.93 11.51 -0.35
N ASN A 152 -2.04 11.71 0.33
CA ASN A 152 -3.30 11.07 0.08
C ASN A 152 -4.22 11.98 -0.76
N ASP A 153 -3.67 12.56 -1.83
CA ASP A 153 -4.34 13.49 -2.76
C ASP A 153 -4.94 12.78 -3.98
N SER A 154 -4.82 11.45 -4.07
CA SER A 154 -5.33 10.68 -5.19
C SER A 154 -6.86 10.66 -5.27
N ASN A 155 -7.41 10.89 -6.46
CA ASN A 155 -8.84 10.72 -6.76
C ASN A 155 -9.37 9.30 -6.48
N PHE A 156 -8.49 8.29 -6.45
CA PHE A 156 -8.90 6.94 -6.13
C PHE A 156 -9.44 6.77 -4.71
N ARG A 157 -9.07 7.66 -3.77
CA ARG A 157 -9.58 7.64 -2.38
C ARG A 157 -11.10 7.87 -2.31
N ALA A 158 -11.67 8.63 -3.25
CA ALA A 158 -13.12 8.84 -3.30
C ALA A 158 -13.89 7.53 -3.54
N TYR A 159 -13.37 6.63 -4.39
CA TYR A 159 -13.97 5.29 -4.58
C TYR A 159 -13.93 4.42 -3.34
N GLU A 160 -13.03 4.74 -2.41
CA GLU A 160 -12.90 4.07 -1.12
C GLU A 160 -13.64 4.79 0.00
N GLY A 161 -14.33 5.90 -0.28
CA GLY A 161 -15.04 6.70 0.73
C GLY A 161 -14.10 7.45 1.67
N LEU A 162 -12.88 7.74 1.22
CA LEU A 162 -11.84 8.41 2.00
C LEU A 162 -11.64 9.85 1.53
N GLU A 163 -11.40 10.74 2.49
CA GLU A 163 -11.01 12.13 2.21
C GLU A 163 -9.61 12.21 1.62
N GLN A 164 -9.38 13.23 0.78
CA GLN A 164 -8.06 13.55 0.28
C GLN A 164 -7.34 14.51 1.23
N TYR A 165 -6.06 14.28 1.47
CA TYR A 165 -5.24 15.18 2.27
C TYR A 165 -3.75 15.01 2.00
N ILE A 166 -2.97 16.03 2.35
CA ILE A 166 -1.52 15.96 2.39
C ILE A 166 -1.08 16.43 3.77
N LYS A 167 -0.26 15.66 4.47
CA LYS A 167 0.30 16.06 5.77
C LYS A 167 1.66 15.45 6.05
N ILE A 168 2.46 16.15 6.86
CA ILE A 168 3.61 15.56 7.54
C ILE A 168 3.08 14.80 8.76
N ASP A 169 3.21 13.47 8.74
CA ASP A 169 2.66 12.59 9.76
C ASP A 169 3.70 12.18 10.82
N TYR A 170 4.99 12.30 10.49
CA TYR A 170 6.09 12.08 11.42
C TYR A 170 7.29 12.96 11.07
N GLY A 171 8.00 13.44 12.09
CA GLY A 171 9.24 14.20 11.92
C GLY A 171 9.02 15.59 11.32
N ARG A 172 10.03 16.09 10.60
CA ARG A 172 10.01 17.41 9.95
C ARG A 172 10.61 17.28 8.55
N CYS A 173 9.93 17.88 7.56
CA CYS A 173 10.39 17.90 6.18
C CYS A 173 10.76 19.32 5.79
N GLU A 174 11.93 19.49 5.16
CA GLU A 174 12.26 20.71 4.42
C GLU A 174 11.59 20.63 3.05
N ASN A 175 11.03 21.75 2.55
CA ASN A 175 10.10 21.75 1.41
C ASN A 175 10.70 21.12 0.13
N LEU A 176 11.94 21.46 -0.21
CA LEU A 176 12.60 20.99 -1.43
C LEU A 176 13.70 19.99 -1.11
N GLN A 177 13.54 18.77 -1.62
CA GLN A 177 14.58 17.74 -1.57
C GLN A 177 15.32 17.68 -2.88
N ILE A 178 16.66 17.65 -2.83
CA ILE A 178 17.48 17.43 -4.02
C ILE A 178 17.79 15.94 -4.10
N ILE A 179 17.43 15.27 -5.19
CA ILE A 179 17.82 13.87 -5.46
C ILE A 179 18.75 13.80 -6.66
N SER A 180 19.65 12.82 -6.66
CA SER A 180 20.53 12.52 -7.79
C SER A 180 20.12 11.20 -8.46
N GLU A 181 19.91 11.23 -9.78
CA GLU A 181 19.71 10.05 -10.60
C GLU A 181 20.67 10.12 -11.80
N GLN A 182 21.66 9.22 -11.83
CA GLN A 182 22.69 9.13 -12.88
C GLN A 182 23.34 10.49 -13.20
N GLY A 183 23.86 11.15 -12.16
CA GLY A 183 24.57 12.43 -12.27
C GLY A 183 23.68 13.66 -12.44
N VAL A 184 22.36 13.51 -12.67
CA VAL A 184 21.44 14.64 -12.76
C VAL A 184 20.72 14.86 -11.44
N LYS A 185 20.73 16.13 -11.01
CA LYS A 185 20.07 16.57 -9.78
C LYS A 185 18.68 17.09 -10.10
N TYR A 186 17.69 16.62 -9.35
CA TYR A 186 16.30 17.05 -9.44
C TYR A 186 15.88 17.70 -8.13
N TYR A 187 15.17 18.81 -8.23
CA TYR A 187 14.43 19.38 -7.10
C TYR A 187 13.08 18.68 -7.03
N VAL A 188 12.78 18.12 -5.86
CA VAL A 188 11.56 17.36 -5.61
C VAL A 188 10.84 18.00 -4.44
N ASP A 189 9.63 18.49 -4.70
CA ASP A 189 8.71 18.92 -3.67
C ASP A 189 7.87 17.72 -3.20
N LEU A 190 8.09 17.31 -1.96
CA LEU A 190 7.41 16.15 -1.38
C LEU A 190 5.96 16.44 -0.97
N LEU A 191 5.59 17.73 -0.83
CA LEU A 191 4.25 18.16 -0.44
C LEU A 191 3.43 18.49 -1.69
N GLU A 192 3.90 19.40 -2.54
CA GLU A 192 3.13 19.97 -3.65
C GLU A 192 3.43 19.34 -5.02
N GLY A 193 4.51 18.54 -5.15
CA GLY A 193 4.87 17.91 -6.43
C GLY A 193 3.79 16.95 -6.97
N GLN A 194 3.82 16.56 -8.24
CA GLN A 194 2.86 15.54 -8.72
C GLN A 194 3.20 14.12 -8.22
N LYS A 195 2.20 13.24 -8.15
CA LYS A 195 2.31 11.87 -7.60
C LYS A 195 2.86 11.89 -6.16
N THR A 196 3.98 11.19 -5.89
CA THR A 196 4.67 11.22 -4.59
C THR A 196 5.79 12.26 -4.55
N GLY A 197 5.85 13.17 -5.52
CA GLY A 197 6.88 14.21 -5.69
C GLY A 197 7.67 14.04 -6.99
N PHE A 198 7.87 12.81 -7.46
CA PHE A 198 8.63 12.52 -8.69
C PHE A 198 8.17 11.23 -9.37
N PHE A 199 8.30 11.14 -10.69
CA PHE A 199 7.96 9.96 -11.48
C PHE A 199 9.09 8.92 -11.43
N LEU A 200 9.16 8.17 -10.34
CA LEU A 200 10.18 7.12 -10.13
C LEU A 200 10.05 5.95 -11.12
N ASP A 201 8.84 5.71 -11.63
CA ASP A 201 8.53 4.70 -12.65
C ASP A 201 9.20 4.97 -14.00
N GLN A 202 9.50 6.24 -14.32
CA GLN A 202 10.13 6.64 -15.57
C GLN A 202 11.67 6.58 -15.54
N LYS A 203 12.28 6.03 -14.48
CA LYS A 203 13.75 5.98 -14.32
C LYS A 203 14.46 5.31 -15.50
N ILE A 204 14.01 4.12 -15.91
CA ILE A 204 14.66 3.38 -17.01
C ILE A 204 14.49 4.13 -18.33
N ASN A 205 13.31 4.71 -18.58
CA ASN A 205 13.05 5.47 -19.80
C ASN A 205 13.91 6.74 -19.88
N ARG A 206 14.13 7.44 -18.75
CA ARG A 206 15.05 8.60 -18.69
C ARG A 206 16.50 8.22 -18.93
N ILE A 207 16.90 7.00 -18.56
CA ILE A 207 18.25 6.48 -18.86
C ILE A 207 18.35 6.22 -20.36
N TYR A 208 17.38 5.49 -20.93
CA TYR A 208 17.38 5.15 -22.35
C TYR A 208 17.36 6.38 -23.27
N LEU A 209 16.66 7.46 -22.89
CA LEU A 209 16.63 8.70 -23.69
C LEU A 209 18.00 9.40 -23.81
N ARG A 210 18.97 9.07 -22.95
CA ARG A 210 20.31 9.67 -23.00
C ARG A 210 21.31 8.89 -23.85
N GLU A 211 20.96 7.66 -24.23
CA GLU A 211 21.73 6.83 -25.15
C GLU A 211 21.37 7.19 -26.60
#